data_AF-A0A7X3V4G1-F1
#
_entry.id   AF-A0A7X3V4G1-F1
#
_cell.length_a   1.000
_cell.length_b   1.000
_cell.length_c   1.000
_cell.angle_alpha   90.00
_cell.angle_beta   90.00
_cell.angle_gamma   90.00
#
_symmetry.space_group_name_H-M   'P 1'
#
loop_
_entity.id
_entity.type
_entity.pdbx_description
1 polymer ?
#
loop_
_entity_poly.entity_id
_entity_poly.type
_entity_poly.pdbx_seq_one_letter_code
_entity_poly.pdbx_strand_id
1 'polypeptide(L)'
;MHTEAADALRVRHQSPAGRSSPSRVRAAMSDRRDEQVPFRAVTLFVSLLVGIVFVGALSYVFPAGDDSMAAELLVDRNTRIFPYPFTIQNVMWIVFCAAAGELVVRHLAGRREGEQIHLGLLPEDDETILRRRDLTPIYQRVVESDPERRYLLQRLLTGALLQFRNSGSVDQINTMTNVSLELYQHEIEQRYNMLRYVVWLVPTLGFIGTVLGIAFAMRSAGVMFAGASITEGSIGPEMMEQLTGDLGVAFYTTLLALMQSAVLMFAMYIIRGKEEGVLNRIGQYCLGNLSNRLVGSEQGQQQVDRQ
;
A
#
# COMPACT_ATOMS: atom_id res chain seq x y z
N MET A 1 -46.52 -27.02 -71.21
CA MET A 1 -46.15 -27.20 -69.79
C MET A 1 -44.81 -26.54 -69.57
N HIS A 2 -44.52 -25.69 -68.60
CA HIS A 2 -45.23 -24.92 -67.57
C HIS A 2 -44.12 -23.97 -67.06
N THR A 3 -44.32 -22.65 -67.05
CA THR A 3 -44.59 -21.83 -65.84
C THR A 3 -43.30 -21.59 -65.02
N GLU A 4 -42.67 -20.41 -65.08
CA GLU A 4 -42.97 -19.18 -64.29
C GLU A 4 -42.32 -19.18 -62.89
N ALA A 5 -41.69 -18.05 -62.59
CA ALA A 5 -41.40 -17.39 -61.30
C ALA A 5 -41.50 -18.18 -59.97
N ALA A 6 -40.50 -17.98 -59.09
CA ALA A 6 -40.74 -17.44 -57.75
C ALA A 6 -39.44 -17.26 -56.93
N ASP A 7 -39.33 -16.07 -56.34
CA ASP A 7 -38.84 -15.76 -55.00
C ASP A 7 -37.42 -16.14 -54.55
N ALA A 8 -36.54 -15.17 -54.29
CA ALA A 8 -36.57 -14.23 -53.16
C ALA A 8 -36.34 -14.90 -51.80
N LEU A 9 -35.48 -14.28 -50.99
CA LEU A 9 -35.20 -14.55 -49.58
C LEU A 9 -34.36 -15.81 -49.25
N ARG A 10 -33.04 -15.69 -49.41
CA ARG A 10 -32.10 -16.22 -48.41
C ARG A 10 -31.40 -15.07 -47.69
N VAL A 11 -32.14 -14.44 -46.80
CA VAL A 11 -31.58 -13.67 -45.68
C VAL A 11 -30.81 -14.66 -44.83
N ARG A 12 -29.47 -14.58 -44.91
CA ARG A 12 -28.59 -15.27 -43.97
C ARG A 12 -28.76 -14.57 -42.64
N HIS A 13 -29.57 -15.15 -41.75
CA HIS A 13 -29.66 -14.76 -40.35
C HIS A 13 -28.25 -14.72 -39.74
N GLN A 14 -27.70 -13.52 -39.56
CA GLN A 14 -26.67 -13.29 -38.56
C GLN A 14 -27.37 -13.33 -37.20
N SER A 15 -27.17 -14.43 -36.47
CA SER A 15 -27.46 -14.44 -35.04
C SER A 15 -26.55 -13.44 -34.33
N PRO A 16 -27.08 -12.62 -33.39
CA PRO A 16 -26.29 -11.66 -32.64
C PRO A 16 -25.49 -12.40 -31.56
N ALA A 17 -24.21 -12.64 -31.80
CA ALA A 17 -23.27 -12.89 -30.72
C ALA A 17 -23.21 -11.62 -29.87
N GLY A 18 -23.41 -11.61 -28.57
CA GLY A 18 -23.58 -12.67 -27.59
C GLY A 18 -23.29 -11.98 -26.27
N ARG A 19 -24.34 -11.80 -25.45
CA ARG A 19 -24.31 -11.11 -24.15
C ARG A 19 -23.13 -11.60 -23.31
N SER A 20 -22.37 -10.67 -22.73
CA SER A 20 -21.30 -10.96 -21.77
C SER A 20 -21.86 -11.79 -20.62
N SER A 21 -21.50 -13.08 -20.56
CA SER A 21 -21.93 -14.00 -19.51
C SER A 21 -21.50 -13.50 -18.12
N PRO A 22 -22.37 -13.54 -17.09
CA PRO A 22 -22.02 -13.24 -15.70
C PRO A 22 -20.83 -14.06 -15.17
N SER A 23 -20.56 -15.23 -15.78
CA SER A 23 -19.43 -16.10 -15.41
C SER A 23 -18.06 -15.49 -15.71
N ARG A 24 -17.92 -14.67 -16.76
CA ARG A 24 -16.63 -14.02 -17.10
C ARG A 24 -16.30 -12.86 -16.16
N VAL A 25 -17.32 -12.12 -15.72
CA VAL A 25 -17.15 -11.04 -14.73
C VAL A 25 -16.78 -11.61 -13.36
N ARG A 26 -17.41 -12.73 -12.98
CA ARG A 26 -17.16 -13.42 -11.71
C ARG A 26 -15.78 -14.11 -11.69
N ALA A 27 -15.33 -14.66 -12.82
CA ALA A 27 -13.97 -15.19 -12.97
C ALA A 27 -12.90 -14.08 -12.86
N ALA A 28 -13.09 -12.95 -13.54
CA ALA A 28 -12.17 -11.80 -13.46
C ALA A 28 -12.16 -11.09 -12.08
N MET A 29 -13.21 -11.26 -11.27
CA MET A 29 -13.23 -10.81 -9.86
C MET A 29 -12.58 -11.82 -8.90
N SER A 30 -12.60 -13.12 -9.23
CA SER A 30 -11.94 -14.19 -8.45
C SER A 30 -10.41 -14.13 -8.60
N ASP A 31 -9.95 -13.93 -9.83
CA ASP A 31 -8.54 -13.89 -10.24
C ASP A 31 -7.71 -12.84 -9.44
N ARG A 32 -8.34 -11.70 -9.10
CA ARG A 32 -7.69 -10.61 -8.37
C ARG A 32 -7.35 -10.89 -6.92
N ARG A 33 -8.04 -11.84 -6.27
CA ARG A 33 -7.68 -12.23 -4.90
C ARG A 33 -6.44 -13.11 -4.89
N ASP A 34 -6.24 -13.92 -5.93
CA ASP A 34 -5.16 -14.89 -5.98
C ASP A 34 -3.85 -14.31 -6.52
N GLU A 35 -3.89 -13.22 -7.31
CA GLU A 35 -2.67 -12.60 -7.89
C GLU A 35 -2.02 -11.49 -7.01
N GLN A 36 -2.80 -10.83 -6.15
CA GLN A 36 -2.25 -9.78 -5.25
C GLN A 36 -1.56 -10.35 -4.00
N VAL A 37 -1.97 -11.54 -3.56
CA VAL A 37 -1.38 -12.25 -2.41
C VAL A 37 0.07 -12.69 -2.66
N PRO A 38 0.44 -13.30 -3.81
CA PRO A 38 1.83 -13.68 -4.06
C PRO A 38 2.74 -12.46 -4.18
N PHE A 39 2.30 -11.36 -4.79
CA PHE A 39 3.14 -10.16 -4.91
C PHE A 39 3.45 -9.51 -3.55
N ARG A 40 2.46 -9.46 -2.63
CA ARG A 40 2.68 -8.96 -1.27
C ARG A 40 3.54 -9.90 -0.43
N ALA A 41 3.32 -11.21 -0.55
CA ALA A 41 4.15 -12.20 0.13
C ALA A 41 5.61 -12.14 -0.35
N VAL A 42 5.82 -12.00 -1.66
CA VAL A 42 7.15 -11.79 -2.26
C VAL A 42 7.77 -10.48 -1.78
N THR A 43 7.00 -9.39 -1.75
CA THR A 43 7.49 -8.09 -1.24
C THR A 43 7.94 -8.19 0.22
N LEU A 44 7.14 -8.85 1.07
CA LEU A 44 7.46 -9.07 2.47
C LEU A 44 8.70 -9.97 2.62
N PHE A 45 8.81 -11.02 1.81
CA PHE A 45 10.00 -11.88 1.81
C PHE A 45 11.26 -11.11 1.38
N VAL A 46 11.17 -10.30 0.32
CA VAL A 46 12.27 -9.46 -0.16
C VAL A 46 12.65 -8.42 0.90
N SER A 47 11.69 -7.76 1.53
CA SER A 47 11.97 -6.74 2.56
C SER A 47 12.58 -7.35 3.83
N LEU A 48 12.19 -8.57 4.20
CA LEU A 48 12.86 -9.35 5.26
C LEU A 48 14.30 -9.70 4.88
N LEU A 49 14.54 -10.17 3.65
CA LEU A 49 15.89 -10.46 3.15
C LEU A 49 16.77 -9.20 3.17
N VAL A 50 16.23 -8.07 2.72
CA VAL A 50 16.91 -6.77 2.80
C VAL A 50 17.21 -6.40 4.26
N GLY A 51 16.29 -6.66 5.19
CA GLY A 51 16.53 -6.47 6.63
C GLY A 51 17.68 -7.32 7.16
N ILE A 52 17.75 -8.60 6.80
CA ILE A 52 18.84 -9.50 7.20
C ILE A 52 20.18 -9.02 6.62
N VAL A 53 20.20 -8.66 5.34
CA VAL A 53 21.39 -8.11 4.69
C VAL A 53 21.81 -6.78 5.32
N PHE A 54 20.85 -5.94 5.68
CA PHE A 54 21.11 -4.65 6.34
C PHE A 54 21.72 -4.84 7.72
N VAL A 55 21.20 -5.78 8.53
CA VAL A 55 21.81 -6.15 9.81
C VAL A 55 23.22 -6.71 9.60
N GLY A 56 23.42 -7.58 8.61
CA GLY A 56 24.74 -8.10 8.25
C GLY A 56 25.73 -7.00 7.84
N ALA A 57 25.27 -6.02 7.06
CA ALA A 57 26.07 -4.87 6.64
C ALA A 57 26.42 -3.95 7.82
N LEU A 58 25.46 -3.63 8.69
CA LEU A 58 25.73 -2.90 9.93
C LEU A 58 26.76 -3.65 10.79
N SER A 59 26.66 -4.97 10.85
CA SER A 59 27.58 -5.81 11.60
C SER A 59 28.97 -5.94 10.95
N TYR A 60 29.10 -5.61 9.67
CA TYR A 60 30.39 -5.48 9.01
C TYR A 60 31.01 -4.10 9.24
N VAL A 61 30.18 -3.05 9.21
CA VAL A 61 30.60 -1.65 9.45
C VAL A 61 31.02 -1.43 10.90
N PHE A 62 30.33 -2.06 11.85
CA PHE A 62 30.64 -2.03 13.28
C PHE A 62 31.20 -3.40 13.72
N PRO A 63 32.52 -3.65 13.54
CA PRO A 63 33.15 -4.91 13.92
C PRO A 63 33.13 -5.13 15.44
N ALA A 64 33.30 -6.39 15.86
CA ALA A 64 33.35 -6.75 17.28
C ALA A 64 34.56 -6.08 17.95
N GLY A 65 34.32 -5.30 19.01
CA GLY A 65 35.35 -4.53 19.73
C GLY A 65 35.33 -3.02 19.47
N ASP A 66 34.39 -2.51 18.69
CA ASP A 66 34.14 -1.07 18.58
C ASP A 66 33.22 -0.62 19.73
N ASP A 67 33.79 0.03 20.76
CA ASP A 67 33.07 0.62 21.90
C ASP A 67 32.44 1.98 21.56
N SER A 68 32.18 2.23 20.27
CA SER A 68 31.48 3.43 19.85
C SER A 68 30.02 3.38 20.31
N MET A 69 29.52 4.50 20.83
CA MET A 69 28.11 4.66 21.21
C MET A 69 27.16 4.27 20.06
N ALA A 70 27.58 4.45 18.81
CA ALA A 70 26.81 4.07 17.63
C ALA A 70 26.69 2.54 17.48
N ALA A 71 27.74 1.77 17.75
CA ALA A 71 27.71 0.32 17.68
C ALA A 71 26.78 -0.28 18.74
N GLU A 72 26.82 0.24 19.98
CA GLU A 72 25.92 -0.14 21.07
C GLU A 72 24.47 0.24 20.77
N LEU A 73 24.24 1.46 20.27
CA LEU A 73 22.90 1.94 19.96
C LEU A 73 22.24 1.16 18.80
N LEU A 74 23.00 0.87 17.74
CA LEU A 74 22.43 0.36 16.49
C LEU A 74 22.40 -1.17 16.39
N VAL A 75 23.41 -1.87 16.92
CA VAL A 75 23.59 -3.33 16.66
C VAL A 75 23.58 -4.15 17.95
N ASP A 76 23.98 -3.55 19.07
CA ASP A 76 24.05 -4.21 20.38
C ASP A 76 24.96 -5.44 20.40
N ARG A 77 26.17 -5.27 19.87
CA ARG A 77 27.09 -6.39 19.67
C ARG A 77 27.89 -6.76 20.92
N ASN A 78 28.04 -5.85 21.86
CA ASN A 78 28.87 -6.03 23.06
C ASN A 78 28.08 -6.55 24.28
N THR A 79 26.77 -6.72 24.13
CA THR A 79 25.91 -7.09 25.25
C THR A 79 25.95 -8.58 25.56
N ARG A 80 26.08 -8.90 26.85
CA ARG A 80 26.09 -10.27 27.37
C ARG A 80 24.69 -10.85 27.60
N ILE A 81 23.66 -10.01 27.46
CA ILE A 81 22.26 -10.34 27.76
C ILE A 81 21.65 -11.23 26.67
N PHE A 82 21.90 -10.93 25.39
CA PHE A 82 21.37 -11.70 24.26
C PHE A 82 22.49 -12.23 23.36
N PRO A 83 22.39 -13.48 22.87
CA PRO A 83 23.39 -14.01 21.96
C PRO A 83 23.27 -13.33 20.60
N TYR A 84 24.32 -12.61 20.19
CA TYR A 84 24.40 -12.06 18.83
C TYR A 84 24.34 -13.19 17.79
N PRO A 85 23.53 -13.09 16.71
CA PRO A 85 22.81 -11.90 16.21
C PRO A 85 21.36 -11.74 16.69
N PHE A 86 20.88 -12.54 17.65
CA PHE A 86 19.50 -12.53 18.14
C PHE A 86 19.25 -11.45 19.21
N THR A 87 19.62 -10.20 18.90
CA THR A 87 19.36 -9.03 19.75
C THR A 87 18.03 -8.38 19.40
N ILE A 88 17.47 -7.62 20.34
CA ILE A 88 16.21 -6.91 20.12
C ILE A 88 16.40 -5.79 19.08
N GLN A 89 17.54 -5.08 19.07
CA GLN A 89 17.86 -4.11 18.00
C GLN A 89 17.82 -4.75 16.60
N ASN A 90 18.42 -5.93 16.42
CA ASN A 90 18.43 -6.59 15.11
C ASN A 90 17.02 -7.00 14.65
N VAL A 91 16.18 -7.50 15.58
CA VAL A 91 14.77 -7.77 15.29
C VAL A 91 14.03 -6.49 14.91
N MET A 92 14.25 -5.40 15.63
CA MET A 92 13.65 -4.09 15.31
C MET A 92 14.07 -3.59 13.93
N TRP A 93 15.34 -3.76 13.54
CA TRP A 93 15.80 -3.43 12.18
C TRP A 93 15.11 -4.24 11.10
N ILE A 94 14.92 -5.55 11.31
CA ILE A 94 14.20 -6.41 10.36
C ILE A 94 12.74 -5.94 10.23
N VAL A 95 12.07 -5.65 11.34
CA VAL A 95 10.70 -5.12 11.35
C VAL A 95 10.62 -3.75 10.66
N PHE A 96 11.60 -2.87 10.91
CA PHE A 96 11.71 -1.57 10.27
C PHE A 96 11.87 -1.69 8.75
N CYS A 97 12.79 -2.54 8.28
CA CYS A 97 12.99 -2.78 6.86
C CYS A 97 11.75 -3.40 6.20
N ALA A 98 11.05 -4.30 6.89
CA ALA A 98 9.80 -4.86 6.40
C ALA A 98 8.71 -3.79 6.21
N ALA A 99 8.53 -2.92 7.20
CA ALA A 99 7.57 -1.81 7.15
C ALA A 99 7.95 -0.77 6.08
N ALA A 100 9.23 -0.41 5.99
CA ALA A 100 9.74 0.51 4.98
C ALA A 100 9.56 -0.05 3.56
N GLY A 101 9.80 -1.35 3.36
CA GLY A 101 9.59 -2.02 2.07
C GLY A 101 8.13 -1.96 1.61
N GLU A 102 7.19 -2.27 2.51
CA GLU A 102 5.74 -2.16 2.23
C GLU A 102 5.35 -0.72 1.88
N LEU A 103 5.90 0.27 2.58
CA LEU A 103 5.70 1.70 2.27
C LEU A 103 6.23 2.09 0.89
N VAL A 104 7.42 1.62 0.51
CA VAL A 104 8.01 1.91 -0.81
C VAL A 104 7.16 1.32 -1.92
N VAL A 105 6.72 0.06 -1.81
CA VAL A 105 5.85 -0.58 -2.81
C VAL A 105 4.56 0.20 -2.98
N ARG A 106 3.96 0.68 -1.89
CA ARG A 106 2.76 1.53 -1.93
C ARG A 106 3.03 2.86 -2.59
N HIS A 107 4.12 3.52 -2.21
CA HIS A 107 4.49 4.78 -2.83
C HIS A 107 4.64 4.64 -4.36
N LEU A 108 5.27 3.56 -4.82
CA LEU A 108 5.40 3.26 -6.25
C LEU A 108 4.05 2.95 -6.90
N ALA A 109 3.18 2.19 -6.23
CA ALA A 109 1.83 1.90 -6.72
C ALA A 109 0.99 3.18 -6.86
N GLY A 110 0.96 4.02 -5.83
CA GLY A 110 0.25 5.31 -5.85
C GLY A 110 0.80 6.28 -6.91
N ARG A 111 2.11 6.28 -7.17
CA ARG A 111 2.70 7.07 -8.27
C ARG A 111 2.20 6.59 -9.63
N ARG A 112 2.20 5.27 -9.87
CA ARG A 112 1.69 4.68 -11.12
C ARG A 112 0.21 5.00 -11.31
N GLU A 113 -0.59 4.97 -10.24
CA GLU A 113 -2.00 5.37 -10.27
C GLU A 113 -2.16 6.85 -10.67
N GLY A 114 -1.30 7.74 -10.15
CA GLY A 114 -1.30 9.16 -10.51
C GLY A 114 -0.90 9.43 -11.96
N GLU A 115 0.02 8.62 -12.51
CA GLU A 115 0.47 8.72 -13.90
C GLU A 115 -0.63 8.40 -14.91
N GLN A 116 -1.65 7.61 -14.52
CA GLN A 116 -2.78 7.26 -15.41
C GLN A 116 -3.60 8.48 -15.85
N ILE A 117 -3.65 9.54 -15.05
CA ILE A 117 -4.37 10.77 -15.42
C ILE A 117 -3.77 11.37 -16.70
N HIS A 118 -2.45 11.21 -16.90
CA HIS A 118 -1.75 11.74 -18.07
C HIS A 118 -1.95 10.92 -19.35
N LEU A 119 -2.64 9.78 -19.29
CA LEU A 119 -2.98 9.00 -20.49
C LEU A 119 -4.06 9.65 -21.35
N GLY A 120 -4.73 10.71 -20.86
CA GLY A 120 -5.76 11.41 -21.63
C GLY A 120 -6.90 10.49 -22.08
N LEU A 121 -7.34 9.58 -21.19
CA LEU A 121 -8.38 8.59 -21.49
C LEU A 121 -9.73 9.24 -21.81
N LEU A 122 -9.97 10.44 -21.29
CA LEU A 122 -11.12 11.28 -21.62
C LEU A 122 -10.66 12.51 -22.43
N PRO A 123 -11.55 13.09 -23.27
CA PRO A 123 -11.28 14.37 -23.90
C PRO A 123 -11.09 15.45 -22.82
N GLU A 124 -10.07 16.29 -22.98
CA GLU A 124 -9.75 17.40 -22.06
C GLU A 124 -10.11 18.77 -22.67
N ASP A 125 -10.49 18.82 -23.94
CA ASP A 125 -10.83 20.04 -24.67
C ASP A 125 -12.24 20.57 -24.35
N ASP A 126 -12.41 21.86 -24.07
CA ASP A 126 -13.68 22.41 -23.54
C ASP A 126 -14.90 22.30 -24.48
N GLU A 127 -14.68 22.00 -25.76
CA GLU A 127 -15.72 21.98 -26.80
C GLU A 127 -16.36 20.60 -26.99
N THR A 128 -15.72 19.51 -26.54
CA THR A 128 -16.23 18.16 -26.78
C THR A 128 -17.37 17.79 -25.82
N ILE A 129 -18.57 17.67 -26.39
CA ILE A 129 -19.75 17.14 -25.71
C ILE A 129 -19.85 15.63 -25.94
N LEU A 130 -19.90 14.85 -24.87
CA LEU A 130 -20.00 13.39 -24.90
C LEU A 130 -21.45 12.93 -25.05
N ARG A 131 -21.77 12.26 -26.16
CA ARG A 131 -23.06 11.59 -26.37
C ARG A 131 -22.93 10.09 -26.16
N ARG A 132 -24.06 9.40 -25.98
CA ARG A 132 -24.09 7.93 -25.76
C ARG A 132 -23.32 7.12 -26.81
N ARG A 133 -23.31 7.56 -28.08
CA ARG A 133 -22.58 6.90 -29.18
C ARG A 133 -21.05 6.97 -29.00
N ASP A 134 -20.55 8.04 -28.39
CA ASP A 134 -19.13 8.33 -28.25
C ASP A 134 -18.48 7.58 -27.07
N LEU A 135 -19.29 6.94 -26.22
CA LEU A 135 -18.83 6.23 -25.03
C LEU A 135 -18.30 4.82 -25.32
N THR A 136 -18.75 4.20 -26.41
CA THR A 136 -18.25 2.87 -26.82
C THR A 136 -16.75 2.89 -27.17
N PRO A 137 -16.25 3.82 -28.01
CA PRO A 137 -14.81 3.88 -28.28
C PRO A 137 -13.99 4.27 -27.05
N ILE A 138 -14.51 5.11 -26.14
CA ILE A 138 -13.84 5.44 -24.88
C ILE A 138 -13.74 4.20 -23.98
N TYR A 139 -14.82 3.43 -23.86
CA TYR A 139 -14.82 2.19 -23.09
C TYR A 139 -13.79 1.18 -23.64
N GLN A 140 -13.68 1.05 -24.96
CA GLN A 140 -12.68 0.20 -25.60
C GLN A 140 -11.26 0.65 -25.27
N ARG A 141 -10.95 1.94 -25.41
CA ARG A 141 -9.63 2.49 -25.02
C ARG A 141 -9.29 2.22 -23.55
N VAL A 142 -10.26 2.38 -22.65
CA VAL A 142 -10.06 2.11 -21.22
C VAL A 142 -9.75 0.64 -20.97
N VAL A 143 -10.47 -0.28 -21.61
CA VAL A 143 -10.26 -1.74 -21.45
C VAL A 143 -8.95 -2.20 -22.10
N GLU A 144 -8.54 -1.58 -23.20
CA GLU A 144 -7.32 -1.91 -23.95
C GLU A 144 -6.05 -1.31 -23.33
N SER A 145 -6.18 -0.24 -22.53
CA SER A 145 -5.04 0.53 -22.02
C SER A 145 -4.13 -0.23 -21.03
N ASP A 146 -4.63 -1.27 -20.33
CA ASP A 146 -3.82 -2.27 -19.61
C ASP A 146 -4.74 -3.43 -19.11
N PRO A 147 -4.79 -4.60 -19.78
CA PRO A 147 -5.68 -5.69 -19.39
C PRO A 147 -5.34 -6.32 -18.03
N GLU A 148 -4.05 -6.32 -17.67
CA GLU A 148 -3.52 -6.99 -16.47
C GLU A 148 -3.60 -6.07 -15.24
N ARG A 149 -3.43 -4.76 -15.42
CA ARG A 149 -3.49 -3.79 -14.30
C ARG A 149 -4.65 -2.84 -14.45
N ARG A 150 -5.77 -3.19 -13.80
CA ARG A 150 -6.92 -2.29 -13.70
C ARG A 150 -6.69 -1.22 -12.62
N TYR A 151 -6.02 -0.15 -13.01
CA TYR A 151 -5.80 1.05 -12.20
C TYR A 151 -7.13 1.67 -11.74
N LEU A 152 -7.06 2.48 -10.69
CA LEU A 152 -8.19 3.16 -10.07
C LEU A 152 -9.01 3.97 -11.08
N LEU A 153 -8.35 4.77 -11.93
CA LEU A 153 -9.00 5.57 -12.97
C LEU A 153 -9.79 4.69 -13.94
N GLN A 154 -9.16 3.64 -14.49
CA GLN A 154 -9.83 2.73 -15.42
C GLN A 154 -11.03 2.03 -14.78
N ARG A 155 -10.93 1.61 -13.51
CA ARG A 155 -12.02 0.98 -12.77
C ARG A 155 -13.20 1.95 -12.58
N LEU A 156 -12.92 3.19 -12.20
CA LEU A 156 -13.93 4.24 -12.06
C LEU A 156 -14.62 4.54 -13.39
N LEU A 157 -13.84 4.76 -14.46
CA LEU A 157 -14.37 5.00 -15.80
C LEU A 157 -15.20 3.83 -16.31
N THR A 158 -14.71 2.59 -16.17
CA THR A 158 -15.45 1.39 -16.57
C THR A 158 -16.79 1.30 -15.85
N GLY A 159 -16.81 1.53 -14.53
CA GLY A 159 -18.04 1.52 -13.73
C GLY A 159 -19.02 2.61 -14.17
N ALA A 160 -18.53 3.84 -14.32
CA ALA A 160 -19.32 5.00 -14.75
C ALA A 160 -19.92 4.81 -16.15
N LEU A 161 -19.12 4.37 -17.12
CA LEU A 161 -19.55 4.14 -18.51
C LEU A 161 -20.58 3.00 -18.61
N LEU A 162 -20.40 1.92 -17.85
CA LEU A 162 -21.37 0.83 -17.78
C LEU A 162 -22.69 1.27 -17.15
N GLN A 163 -22.63 2.07 -16.08
CA GLN A 163 -23.83 2.62 -15.43
C GLN A 163 -24.61 3.51 -16.40
N PHE A 164 -23.93 4.40 -17.11
CA PHE A 164 -24.59 5.27 -18.09
C PHE A 164 -25.21 4.53 -19.25
N ARG A 165 -24.56 3.48 -19.75
CA ARG A 165 -25.13 2.65 -20.82
C ARG A 165 -26.46 2.03 -20.40
N ASN A 166 -26.61 1.70 -19.13
CA ASN A 166 -27.82 1.09 -18.59
C ASN A 166 -28.91 2.12 -18.27
N SER A 167 -28.56 3.26 -17.66
CA SER A 167 -29.55 4.23 -17.16
C SER A 167 -29.75 5.46 -18.04
N GLY A 168 -28.75 5.88 -18.79
CA GLY A 168 -28.76 7.13 -19.55
C GLY A 168 -28.76 8.41 -18.71
N SER A 169 -28.66 8.31 -17.38
CA SER A 169 -28.74 9.43 -16.46
C SER A 169 -27.35 9.86 -15.98
N VAL A 170 -27.04 11.15 -16.14
CA VAL A 170 -25.80 11.78 -15.65
C VAL A 170 -25.77 11.81 -14.12
N ASP A 171 -26.93 12.08 -13.50
CA ASP A 171 -27.09 12.08 -12.05
C ASP A 171 -26.69 10.74 -11.43
N GLN A 172 -27.12 9.62 -12.04
CA GLN A 172 -26.74 8.29 -11.58
C GLN A 172 -25.24 7.99 -11.72
N ILE A 173 -24.56 8.54 -12.72
CA ILE A 173 -23.10 8.42 -12.82
C ILE A 173 -22.42 9.17 -11.69
N ASN A 174 -22.87 10.39 -11.39
CA ASN A 174 -22.33 11.20 -10.29
C ASN A 174 -22.48 10.47 -8.96
N THR A 175 -23.68 9.94 -8.67
CA THR A 175 -23.91 9.14 -7.47
C THR A 175 -22.97 7.93 -7.42
N MET A 176 -22.89 7.14 -8.50
CA MET A 176 -22.04 5.94 -8.55
C MET A 176 -20.54 6.26 -8.42
N THR A 177 -20.09 7.36 -9.04
CA THR A 177 -18.70 7.80 -8.99
C THR A 177 -18.34 8.24 -7.58
N ASN A 178 -19.19 9.03 -6.93
CA ASN A 178 -18.98 9.47 -5.54
C ASN A 178 -18.96 8.28 -4.56
N VAL A 179 -19.90 7.35 -4.68
CA VAL A 179 -19.91 6.12 -3.87
C VAL A 179 -18.62 5.31 -4.10
N SER A 180 -18.16 5.21 -5.35
CA SER A 180 -16.93 4.51 -5.66
C SER A 180 -15.71 5.20 -5.03
N LEU A 181 -15.61 6.53 -5.10
CA LEU A 181 -14.53 7.30 -4.48
C LEU A 181 -14.51 7.10 -2.96
N GLU A 182 -15.67 7.12 -2.30
CA GLU A 182 -15.78 6.84 -0.85
C GLU A 182 -15.31 5.43 -0.50
N LEU A 183 -15.72 4.42 -1.28
CA LEU A 183 -15.26 3.04 -1.11
C LEU A 183 -13.74 2.93 -1.29
N TYR A 184 -13.16 3.63 -2.26
CA TYR A 184 -11.71 3.64 -2.46
C TYR A 184 -10.96 4.36 -1.32
N GLN A 185 -11.52 5.44 -0.77
CA GLN A 185 -10.97 6.08 0.41
C GLN A 185 -10.92 5.12 1.58
N HIS A 186 -12.02 4.39 1.84
CA HIS A 186 -12.05 3.36 2.88
C HIS A 186 -11.07 2.20 2.60
N GLU A 187 -10.94 1.80 1.33
CA GLU A 187 -9.98 0.77 0.93
C GLU A 187 -8.52 1.22 1.21
N ILE A 188 -8.17 2.48 0.90
CA ILE A 188 -6.87 3.07 1.25
C ILE A 188 -6.66 2.96 2.76
N GLU A 189 -7.61 3.43 3.58
CA GLU A 189 -7.52 3.37 5.04
C GLU A 189 -7.31 1.96 5.57
N GLN A 190 -8.13 1.01 5.11
CA GLN A 190 -8.04 -0.39 5.51
C GLN A 190 -6.67 -0.98 5.18
N ARG A 191 -6.11 -0.64 4.01
CA ARG A 191 -4.78 -1.11 3.61
C ARG A 191 -3.69 -0.60 4.56
N TYR A 192 -3.83 0.58 5.19
CA TYR A 192 -2.85 1.10 6.16
C TYR A 192 -2.96 0.49 7.56
N ASN A 193 -4.03 -0.26 7.87
CA ASN A 193 -4.22 -0.82 9.22
C ASN A 193 -3.07 -1.74 9.64
N MET A 194 -2.65 -2.66 8.76
CA MET A 194 -1.52 -3.55 9.06
C MET A 194 -0.23 -2.78 9.30
N LEU A 195 0.04 -1.78 8.46
CA LEU A 195 1.24 -0.97 8.61
C LEU A 195 1.23 -0.16 9.92
N ARG A 196 0.07 0.41 10.29
CA ARG A 196 -0.12 1.11 11.56
C ARG A 196 0.14 0.19 12.76
N TYR A 197 -0.31 -1.05 12.69
CA TYR A 197 -0.01 -2.06 13.70
C TYR A 197 1.50 -2.30 13.82
N VAL A 198 2.22 -2.46 12.70
CA VAL A 198 3.69 -2.64 12.72
C VAL A 198 4.41 -1.41 13.27
N VAL A 199 4.00 -0.20 12.89
CA VAL A 199 4.58 1.06 13.42
C VAL A 199 4.37 1.19 14.93
N TRP A 200 3.22 0.74 15.43
CA TRP A 200 2.92 0.68 16.87
C TRP A 200 3.68 -0.45 17.59
N LEU A 201 3.96 -1.55 16.91
CA LEU A 201 4.70 -2.68 17.46
C LEU A 201 6.16 -2.32 17.75
N VAL A 202 6.81 -1.48 16.94
CA VAL A 202 8.23 -1.12 17.10
C VAL A 202 8.54 -0.50 18.49
N PRO A 203 7.85 0.56 18.97
CA PRO A 203 8.05 1.07 20.32
C PRO A 203 7.79 0.04 21.42
N THR A 204 6.83 -0.86 21.20
CA THR A 204 6.50 -1.93 22.16
C THR A 204 7.66 -2.92 22.28
N LEU A 205 8.28 -3.30 21.15
CA LEU A 205 9.50 -4.12 21.14
C LEU A 205 10.66 -3.41 21.85
N GLY A 206 10.82 -2.10 21.61
CA GLY A 206 11.79 -1.28 22.31
C GLY A 206 11.62 -1.30 23.82
N PHE A 207 10.38 -1.11 24.30
CA PHE A 207 10.03 -1.17 25.71
C PHE A 207 10.27 -2.56 26.31
N ILE A 208 9.88 -3.63 25.60
CA ILE A 208 10.20 -5.01 26.02
C ILE A 208 11.70 -5.18 26.19
N GLY A 209 12.50 -4.64 25.27
CA GLY A 209 13.95 -4.71 25.37
C GLY A 209 14.53 -3.98 26.56
N THR A 210 13.96 -2.85 26.96
CA THR A 210 14.44 -2.15 28.17
C THR A 210 14.05 -2.87 29.44
N VAL A 211 12.82 -3.39 29.51
CA VAL A 211 12.34 -4.14 30.67
C VAL A 211 13.21 -5.39 30.87
N LEU A 212 13.52 -6.11 29.79
CA LEU A 212 14.43 -7.25 29.85
C LEU A 212 15.85 -6.80 30.22
N GLY A 213 16.40 -5.77 29.58
CA GLY A 213 17.75 -5.26 29.86
C GLY A 213 17.94 -4.85 31.32
N ILE A 214 17.00 -4.08 31.86
CA ILE A 214 16.99 -3.67 33.28
C ILE A 214 16.84 -4.89 34.20
N ALA A 215 15.95 -5.83 33.89
CA ALA A 215 15.77 -7.03 34.71
C ALA A 215 17.05 -7.88 34.77
N PHE A 216 17.76 -8.03 33.65
CA PHE A 216 19.03 -8.75 33.61
C PHE A 216 20.15 -7.99 34.33
N ALA A 217 20.25 -6.67 34.16
CA ALA A 217 21.19 -5.83 34.90
C ALA A 217 20.98 -5.90 36.42
N MET A 218 19.72 -5.91 36.88
CA MET A 218 19.39 -6.07 38.30
C MET A 218 19.73 -7.47 38.82
N ARG A 219 19.51 -8.52 38.01
CA ARG A 219 19.88 -9.89 38.38
C ARG A 219 21.39 -10.05 38.49
N SER A 220 22.15 -9.50 37.54
CA SER A 220 23.62 -9.56 37.56
C SER A 220 24.17 -8.83 38.78
N ALA A 221 23.67 -7.61 39.06
CA ALA A 221 23.94 -6.88 40.31
C ALA A 221 23.71 -7.76 41.56
N GLY A 222 22.52 -8.38 41.68
CA GLY A 222 22.17 -9.19 42.85
C GLY A 222 23.13 -10.36 43.09
N VAL A 223 23.55 -11.06 42.02
CA VAL A 223 24.53 -12.15 42.13
C VAL A 223 25.92 -11.62 42.50
N MET A 224 26.32 -10.50 41.91
CA MET A 224 27.62 -9.86 42.15
C MET A 224 27.75 -9.40 43.61
N PHE A 225 26.68 -8.81 44.15
CA PHE A 225 26.60 -8.40 45.57
C PHE A 225 26.47 -9.58 46.53
N ALA A 226 25.89 -10.71 46.12
CA ALA A 226 25.77 -11.90 46.96
C ALA A 226 27.06 -12.76 47.01
N GLY A 227 27.85 -12.75 45.93
CA GLY A 227 29.12 -13.48 45.82
C GLY A 227 30.34 -12.69 46.33
N ALA A 228 30.27 -11.36 46.32
CA ALA A 228 31.22 -10.53 47.04
C ALA A 228 30.94 -10.69 48.55
N SER A 229 31.84 -11.36 49.28
CA SER A 229 31.86 -11.21 50.73
C SER A 229 31.85 -9.71 51.02
N ILE A 230 30.83 -9.22 51.73
CA ILE A 230 30.65 -7.83 52.13
C ILE A 230 31.72 -7.47 53.17
N THR A 231 32.98 -7.57 52.77
CA THR A 231 34.15 -7.14 53.49
C THR A 231 34.46 -5.77 52.93
N GLU A 232 33.81 -4.78 53.54
CA GLU A 232 34.18 -3.36 53.46
C GLU A 232 34.22 -2.76 52.04
N GLY A 233 33.05 -2.35 51.55
CA GLY A 233 32.91 -1.07 50.86
C GLY A 233 33.45 -0.91 49.43
N SER A 234 33.94 -1.95 48.77
CA SER A 234 34.40 -1.83 47.38
C SER A 234 33.43 -2.49 46.39
N ILE A 235 32.41 -1.73 45.97
CA ILE A 235 31.87 -1.93 44.61
C ILE A 235 33.05 -1.60 43.68
N GLY A 236 33.67 -2.62 43.10
CA GLY A 236 34.80 -2.42 42.20
C GLY A 236 34.41 -1.54 41.01
N PRO A 237 35.30 -0.70 40.47
CA PRO A 237 35.05 0.08 39.26
C PRO A 237 34.49 -0.77 38.11
N GLU A 238 35.00 -1.99 37.94
CA GLU A 238 34.55 -2.95 36.93
C GLU A 238 33.09 -3.39 37.11
N MET A 239 32.61 -3.53 38.36
CA MET A 239 31.21 -3.87 38.64
C MET A 239 30.28 -2.75 38.23
N MET A 240 30.68 -1.50 38.51
CA MET A 240 29.90 -0.33 38.15
C MET A 240 29.89 -0.09 36.64
N GLU A 241 31.04 -0.27 35.99
CA GLU A 241 31.16 -0.23 34.53
C GLU A 241 30.24 -1.25 33.85
N GLN A 242 30.23 -2.50 34.34
CA GLN A 242 29.35 -3.54 33.79
C GLN A 242 27.86 -3.19 33.97
N LEU A 243 27.45 -2.76 35.17
CA LEU A 243 26.05 -2.42 35.44
C LEU A 243 25.58 -1.20 34.63
N THR A 244 26.44 -0.21 34.48
CA THR A 244 26.12 1.00 33.69
C THR A 244 26.06 0.71 32.19
N GLY A 245 26.91 -0.19 31.68
CA GLY A 245 26.84 -0.68 30.30
C GLY A 245 25.54 -1.44 29.99
N ASP A 246 25.19 -2.43 30.81
CA ASP A 246 23.95 -3.22 30.65
C ASP A 246 22.70 -2.32 30.70
N LEU A 247 22.71 -1.31 31.58
CA LEU A 247 21.64 -0.31 31.68
C LEU A 247 21.62 0.65 30.49
N GLY A 248 22.78 1.05 29.98
CA GLY A 248 22.92 1.90 28.80
C GLY A 248 22.28 1.26 27.56
N VAL A 249 22.59 -0.02 27.31
CA VAL A 249 22.00 -0.81 26.21
C VAL A 249 20.49 -0.89 26.33
N ALA A 250 19.96 -1.08 27.53
CA ALA A 250 18.52 -1.09 27.77
C ALA A 250 17.89 0.26 27.33
N PHE A 251 18.46 1.40 27.74
CA PHE A 251 17.95 2.70 27.30
C PHE A 251 18.09 2.94 25.79
N TYR A 252 19.23 2.55 25.21
CA TYR A 252 19.49 2.64 23.78
C TYR A 252 18.49 1.84 22.94
N THR A 253 18.06 0.67 23.42
CA THR A 253 17.04 -0.14 22.75
C THR A 253 15.72 0.63 22.60
N THR A 254 15.27 1.35 23.63
CA THR A 254 14.07 2.22 23.49
C THR A 254 14.34 3.44 22.63
N LEU A 255 15.49 4.09 22.78
CA LEU A 255 15.83 5.26 21.98
C LEU A 255 15.77 4.92 20.48
N LEU A 256 16.37 3.79 20.09
CA LEU A 256 16.33 3.30 18.72
C LEU A 256 14.89 3.02 18.25
N ALA A 257 14.09 2.34 19.07
CA ALA A 257 12.70 2.01 18.75
C ALA A 257 11.84 3.26 18.50
N LEU A 258 11.98 4.28 19.36
CA LEU A 258 11.26 5.55 19.21
C LEU A 258 11.69 6.28 17.94
N MET A 259 13.00 6.31 17.65
CA MET A 259 13.52 6.92 16.43
C MET A 259 13.00 6.22 15.17
N GLN A 260 13.06 4.89 15.13
CA GLN A 260 12.54 4.09 14.02
C GLN A 260 11.03 4.29 13.82
N SER A 261 10.24 4.27 14.91
CA SER A 261 8.80 4.48 14.86
C SER A 261 8.44 5.88 14.34
N ALA A 262 9.16 6.91 14.79
CA ALA A 262 8.96 8.28 14.32
C ALA A 262 9.20 8.40 12.81
N VAL A 263 10.29 7.80 12.30
CA VAL A 263 10.61 7.79 10.86
C VAL A 263 9.53 7.06 10.06
N LEU A 264 9.11 5.87 10.51
CA LEU A 264 8.06 5.11 9.80
C LEU A 264 6.71 5.83 9.82
N MET A 265 6.33 6.42 10.96
CA MET A 265 5.07 7.15 11.10
C MET A 265 5.04 8.37 10.18
N PHE A 266 6.14 9.13 10.12
CA PHE A 266 6.28 10.28 9.22
C PHE A 266 6.21 9.86 7.75
N ALA A 267 6.94 8.82 7.35
CA ALA A 267 6.90 8.31 5.99
C ALA A 267 5.49 7.82 5.61
N MET A 268 4.82 7.10 6.52
CA MET A 268 3.44 6.65 6.35
C MET A 268 2.47 7.81 6.16
N TYR A 269 2.59 8.87 6.96
CA TYR A 269 1.75 10.06 6.83
C TYR A 269 1.88 10.71 5.45
N ILE A 270 3.12 10.90 4.97
CA ILE A 270 3.37 11.49 3.64
C ILE A 270 2.81 10.62 2.52
N ILE A 271 3.06 9.31 2.57
CA ILE A 271 2.66 8.40 1.48
C ILE A 271 1.14 8.27 1.44
N ARG A 272 0.47 8.16 2.60
CA ARG A 272 -0.99 8.18 2.69
C ARG A 272 -1.58 9.46 2.09
N GLY A 273 -1.04 10.62 2.47
CA GLY A 273 -1.51 11.91 1.93
C GLY A 273 -1.33 12.01 0.41
N LYS A 274 -0.24 11.44 -0.15
CA LYS A 274 -0.05 11.36 -1.60
C LYS A 274 -1.08 10.45 -2.28
N GLU A 275 -1.38 9.29 -1.72
CA GLU A 275 -2.39 8.36 -2.27
C GLU A 275 -3.80 8.96 -2.23
N GLU A 276 -4.19 9.58 -1.11
CA GLU A 276 -5.46 10.30 -0.99
C GLU A 276 -5.54 11.48 -1.98
N GLY A 277 -4.43 12.20 -2.17
CA GLY A 277 -4.32 13.26 -3.17
C GLY A 277 -4.51 12.75 -4.61
N VAL A 278 -3.92 11.60 -4.96
CA VAL A 278 -4.11 10.96 -6.28
C VAL A 278 -5.56 10.56 -6.48
N LEU A 279 -6.20 9.94 -5.48
CA LEU A 279 -7.62 9.57 -5.53
C LEU A 279 -8.51 10.79 -5.80
N ASN A 280 -8.25 11.90 -5.10
CA ASN A 280 -8.99 13.15 -5.31
C ASN A 280 -8.80 13.71 -6.72
N ARG A 281 -7.56 13.74 -7.23
CA ARG A 281 -7.28 14.19 -8.61
C ARG A 281 -7.99 13.33 -9.66
N ILE A 282 -8.02 12.02 -9.47
CA ILE A 282 -8.78 11.10 -10.33
C ILE A 282 -10.28 11.40 -10.26
N GLY A 283 -10.82 11.62 -9.06
CA GLY A 283 -12.22 12.00 -8.87
C GLY A 283 -12.58 13.30 -9.61
N GLN A 284 -11.75 14.34 -9.47
CA GLN A 284 -11.91 15.61 -10.18
C GLN A 284 -11.81 15.44 -11.70
N TYR A 285 -10.87 14.63 -12.19
CA TYR A 285 -10.73 14.32 -13.61
C TYR A 285 -12.00 13.66 -14.17
N CYS A 286 -12.54 12.66 -13.46
CA CYS A 286 -13.80 12.01 -13.85
C CYS A 286 -14.98 12.98 -13.82
N LEU A 287 -15.12 13.79 -12.77
CA LEU A 287 -16.23 14.75 -12.67
C LEU A 287 -16.16 15.80 -13.80
N GLY A 288 -15.00 16.40 -14.02
CA GLY A 288 -14.80 17.45 -15.02
C GLY A 288 -14.90 16.96 -16.46
N ASN A 289 -14.25 15.86 -16.79
CA ASN A 289 -14.12 15.42 -18.18
C ASN A 289 -15.15 14.37 -18.61
N LEU A 290 -15.81 13.69 -17.67
CA LEU A 290 -16.89 12.75 -17.98
C LEU A 290 -18.25 13.37 -17.63
N SER A 291 -18.49 13.68 -16.35
CA SER A 291 -19.83 14.07 -15.90
C SER A 291 -20.31 15.40 -16.47
N ASN A 292 -19.48 16.44 -16.38
CA ASN A 292 -19.85 17.78 -16.85
C ASN A 292 -20.04 17.86 -18.38
N ARG A 293 -19.49 16.89 -19.12
CA ARG A 293 -19.53 16.85 -20.60
C ARG A 293 -20.55 15.86 -21.15
N LEU A 294 -21.15 15.03 -20.31
CA LEU A 294 -22.16 14.05 -20.71
C LEU A 294 -23.53 14.70 -20.85
N VAL A 295 -24.18 14.46 -22.00
CA VAL A 295 -25.58 14.87 -22.20
C VAL A 295 -26.49 13.71 -21.84
N GLY A 296 -27.35 13.93 -20.83
CA GLY A 296 -28.39 12.98 -20.43
C GLY A 296 -29.44 12.77 -21.53
N SER A 297 -30.13 11.62 -21.49
CA SER A 297 -31.14 11.28 -22.50
C SER A 297 -32.28 12.29 -22.63
N GLU A 298 -32.62 13.04 -21.57
CA GLU A 298 -33.72 14.01 -21.60
C GLU A 298 -33.35 15.32 -22.33
N GLN A 299 -32.07 15.73 -22.30
CA GLN A 299 -31.61 16.98 -22.94
C GLN A 299 -31.25 16.78 -24.41
N GLY A 300 -30.79 15.58 -24.79
CA GLY A 300 -30.49 15.24 -26.17
C GLY A 300 -31.73 15.24 -27.08
N GLN A 301 -32.91 14.96 -26.54
CA GLN A 301 -34.17 14.99 -27.31
C GLN A 301 -34.67 16.43 -27.53
N GLN A 302 -34.56 17.31 -26.53
CA GLN A 302 -34.96 18.72 -26.68
C GLN A 302 -34.04 19.55 -27.59
N GLN A 303 -32.76 19.19 -27.72
CA GLN A 303 -31.84 19.85 -28.67
C GLN A 303 -32.02 19.36 -30.10
N VAL A 304 -32.39 18.09 -30.30
CA VAL A 304 -32.68 17.55 -31.65
C VAL A 304 -34.02 18.07 -32.16
N ASP A 305 -35.03 18.26 -31.30
CA ASP A 305 -36.32 18.86 -31.70
C ASP A 305 -36.26 20.39 -31.93
N ARG A 306 -35.13 21.04 -31.61
CA ARG A 306 -34.90 22.48 -31.88
C ARG A 306 -33.98 22.76 -33.08
N GLN A 307 -33.47 21.72 -33.75
CA GLN A 307 -32.69 21.82 -35.00
C GLN A 307 -33.51 21.30 -36.18
#